data_AF-A0AAW1NPC5-F1
#
_entry.id   AF-A0AAW1NPC5-F1
#
_cell.length_a   1.000
_cell.length_b   1.000
_cell.length_c   1.000
_cell.angle_alpha   90.00
_cell.angle_beta   90.00
_cell.angle_gamma   90.00
#
_symmetry.space_group_name_H-M   'P 1'
#
loop_
_entity.id
_entity.type
_entity.pdbx_description
1 polymer ?
#
loop_
_entity_poly.entity_id
_entity_poly.type
_entity_poly.pdbx_seq_one_letter_code
_entity_poly.pdbx_strand_id
1 'polypeptide(L)'
;MTQTTAYSRPADGLIESIPPPVMMNLTPQQKDLVGAAGGVFMAICLIPQLARMWQTKSARDLSYSWTLFYIIGLSFTGLYLYLEGATVGWISALVEQVLAWVVVFGKVYLDSRDKNDSLEADIARQLPPSVAVQDSQEPMLRRLSKSYSMQHAPTVPLLAKGPAQHGACHLLIDYILGDKDGLPEDGDLSQQILTAVQEAVTETKSSRLRFKHVEFFEPTESEPDQSAGFSLVAISGEGHVTADWYSVHGLLSISLLSSCQEHLAATTKRLGVVLHRKLRAELPSLEFVKASTQLIAELQA
;
A
#
# COMPACT_ATOMS: atom_id res chain seq x y z
N MET A 1 21.37 -58.23 -46.63
CA MET A 1 20.13 -58.96 -46.99
C MET A 1 18.98 -58.22 -46.36
N THR A 2 18.28 -57.40 -47.13
CA THR A 2 17.23 -56.50 -46.65
C THR A 2 15.94 -56.97 -47.28
N GLN A 3 15.04 -57.58 -46.50
CA GLN A 3 13.74 -58.02 -46.98
C GLN A 3 12.88 -56.78 -47.23
N THR A 4 12.64 -56.48 -48.50
CA THR A 4 11.65 -55.51 -48.95
C THR A 4 10.27 -56.16 -48.87
N THR A 5 9.54 -55.90 -47.79
CA THR A 5 8.12 -56.27 -47.69
C THR A 5 7.32 -55.36 -48.61
N ALA A 6 6.86 -55.91 -49.73
CA ALA A 6 5.97 -55.24 -50.66
C ALA A 6 4.62 -54.98 -49.97
N TYR A 7 4.29 -53.70 -49.76
CA TYR A 7 2.99 -53.26 -49.28
C TYR A 7 1.95 -53.50 -50.39
N SER A 8 1.19 -54.59 -50.27
CA SER A 8 0.05 -54.89 -51.13
C SER A 8 -1.10 -53.95 -50.81
N ARG A 9 -1.36 -53.00 -51.72
CA ARG A 9 -2.50 -52.08 -51.67
C ARG A 9 -3.80 -52.91 -51.69
N PRO A 10 -4.67 -52.84 -50.67
CA PRO A 10 -5.95 -53.54 -50.70
C PRO A 10 -6.78 -53.01 -51.87
N ALA A 11 -7.42 -53.92 -52.59
CA ALA A 11 -8.17 -53.67 -53.81
C ALA A 11 -9.23 -52.58 -53.62
N ASP A 12 -9.39 -51.74 -54.65
CA ASP A 12 -10.27 -50.58 -54.77
C ASP A 12 -11.78 -50.94 -54.78
N GLY A 13 -12.23 -51.74 -53.81
CA GLY A 13 -13.61 -52.17 -53.65
C GLY A 13 -14.16 -51.68 -52.31
N LEU A 14 -15.18 -50.80 -52.39
CA LEU A 14 -16.01 -50.29 -51.27
C LEU A 14 -15.39 -49.15 -50.45
N ILE A 15 -15.02 -48.04 -51.10
CA ILE A 15 -15.25 -46.73 -50.44
C ILE A 15 -16.75 -46.46 -50.60
N GLU A 16 -17.55 -46.89 -49.63
CA GLU A 16 -18.92 -46.39 -49.47
C GLU A 16 -18.83 -44.86 -49.55
N SER A 17 -19.54 -44.27 -50.50
CA SER A 17 -19.61 -42.83 -50.67
C SER A 17 -20.08 -42.23 -49.35
N ILE A 18 -19.15 -41.65 -48.59
CA ILE A 18 -19.49 -40.94 -47.36
C ILE A 18 -20.53 -39.89 -47.77
N PRO A 19 -21.77 -39.97 -47.26
CA PRO A 19 -22.79 -39.01 -47.63
C PRO A 19 -22.24 -37.61 -47.32
N PRO A 20 -22.47 -36.62 -48.20
CA PRO A 20 -21.98 -35.28 -47.97
C PRO A 20 -22.43 -34.83 -46.58
N PRO A 21 -21.56 -34.15 -45.82
CA PRO A 21 -21.91 -33.72 -44.47
C PRO A 21 -23.22 -32.96 -44.53
N VAL A 22 -24.20 -33.42 -43.75
CA VAL A 22 -25.51 -32.77 -43.66
C VAL A 22 -25.27 -31.43 -42.98
N MET A 23 -25.08 -30.40 -43.79
CA MET A 23 -24.98 -29.02 -43.33
C MET A 23 -26.35 -28.64 -42.79
N MET A 24 -26.51 -28.60 -41.45
CA MET A 24 -27.73 -28.06 -40.83
C MET A 24 -27.88 -26.61 -41.28
N ASN A 25 -28.81 -26.38 -42.21
CA ASN A 25 -29.06 -25.06 -42.78
C ASN A 25 -29.98 -24.29 -41.82
N LEU A 26 -29.41 -23.81 -40.72
CA LEU A 26 -30.12 -23.01 -39.72
C LEU A 26 -30.54 -21.67 -40.33
N THR A 27 -31.76 -21.23 -40.04
CA THR A 27 -32.21 -19.89 -40.41
C THR A 27 -31.37 -18.84 -39.67
N PRO A 28 -31.24 -17.60 -40.19
CA PRO A 28 -30.51 -16.53 -39.50
C PRO A 28 -30.96 -16.33 -38.04
N GLN A 29 -32.27 -16.40 -37.79
CA GLN A 29 -32.85 -16.29 -36.45
C GLN A 29 -32.40 -17.41 -35.50
N GLN A 30 -32.27 -18.65 -36.00
CA GLN A 30 -31.77 -19.76 -35.21
C GLN A 30 -30.29 -19.60 -34.86
N LYS A 31 -29.47 -19.06 -35.78
CA LYS A 31 -28.06 -18.76 -35.53
C LYS A 31 -27.91 -17.68 -34.46
N ASP A 32 -28.70 -16.61 -34.53
CA ASP A 32 -28.70 -15.54 -33.54
C ASP A 32 -29.14 -16.04 -32.16
N LEU A 33 -30.17 -16.90 -32.09
CA LEU A 33 -30.64 -17.49 -30.84
C LEU A 33 -29.58 -18.38 -30.19
N VAL A 34 -28.90 -19.23 -30.97
CA VAL A 34 -27.82 -20.09 -30.48
C VAL A 34 -26.64 -19.24 -29.99
N GLY A 35 -26.29 -18.18 -30.73
CA GLY A 35 -25.25 -17.23 -30.31
C GLY A 35 -25.59 -16.50 -29.01
N ALA A 36 -26.82 -16.00 -28.88
CA ALA A 36 -27.30 -15.35 -27.66
C ALA A 36 -27.29 -16.30 -26.46
N ALA A 37 -27.81 -17.53 -26.65
CA ALA A 37 -27.81 -18.55 -25.60
C ALA A 37 -26.39 -18.89 -25.16
N GLY A 38 -25.48 -19.14 -26.11
CA GLY A 38 -24.07 -19.41 -25.81
C GLY A 38 -23.42 -18.27 -25.01
N GLY A 39 -23.67 -17.02 -25.39
CA GLY A 39 -23.19 -15.85 -24.68
C GLY A 39 -23.67 -15.74 -23.24
N VAL A 40 -24.97 -15.99 -23.00
CA VAL A 40 -25.54 -16.00 -21.64
C VAL A 40 -24.92 -17.12 -20.79
N PHE A 41 -24.74 -18.32 -21.36
CA PHE A 41 -24.11 -19.42 -20.64
C PHE A 41 -22.65 -19.10 -20.26
N MET A 42 -21.86 -18.53 -21.17
CA MET A 42 -20.49 -18.11 -20.88
C MET A 42 -20.44 -17.04 -19.78
N ALA A 43 -21.33 -16.05 -19.81
CA ALA A 43 -21.44 -15.05 -18.76
C ALA A 43 -21.78 -15.66 -17.39
N ILE A 44 -22.71 -16.63 -17.35
CA ILE A 44 -23.06 -17.35 -16.11
C ILE A 44 -21.86 -18.15 -15.57
N CYS A 45 -21.06 -18.76 -16.44
CA CYS A 45 -19.86 -19.52 -16.05
C CYS A 45 -18.78 -18.64 -15.37
N LEU A 46 -18.73 -17.34 -15.65
CA LEU A 46 -17.81 -16.41 -15.00
C LEU A 46 -18.26 -16.00 -13.58
N ILE A 47 -19.56 -16.09 -13.27
CA ILE A 47 -20.11 -15.65 -11.98
C ILE A 47 -19.49 -16.42 -10.79
N PRO A 48 -19.41 -17.77 -10.77
CA PRO A 48 -18.79 -18.50 -9.66
C PRO A 48 -17.34 -18.11 -9.40
N GLN A 49 -16.58 -17.82 -10.46
CA GLN A 49 -15.19 -17.41 -10.36
C GLN A 49 -15.06 -16.01 -9.76
N LEU A 50 -15.89 -15.07 -10.22
CA LEU A 50 -15.95 -13.72 -9.67
C LEU A 50 -16.42 -13.72 -8.21
N ALA A 51 -17.44 -14.53 -7.90
CA ALA A 51 -18.00 -14.68 -6.56
C ALA A 51 -16.97 -15.26 -5.59
N ARG A 52 -16.23 -16.32 -5.98
CA ARG A 52 -15.16 -16.89 -5.16
C ARG A 52 -14.03 -15.90 -4.92
N MET A 53 -13.58 -15.19 -5.95
CA MET A 53 -12.55 -14.16 -5.81
C MET A 53 -13.01 -13.05 -4.85
N TRP A 54 -14.27 -12.63 -4.93
CA TRP A 54 -14.83 -11.61 -4.04
C TRP A 54 -15.00 -12.08 -2.59
N GLN A 55 -15.39 -13.34 -2.38
CA GLN A 55 -15.61 -13.93 -1.07
C GLN A 55 -14.30 -14.23 -0.33
N THR A 56 -13.33 -14.82 -1.03
CA THR A 56 -12.05 -15.22 -0.43
C THR A 56 -11.08 -14.05 -0.27
N LYS A 57 -11.34 -12.92 -0.95
CA LYS A 57 -10.40 -11.78 -1.03
C LYS A 57 -9.00 -12.20 -1.48
N SER A 58 -8.90 -13.32 -2.19
CA SER A 58 -7.65 -13.87 -2.70
C SER A 58 -7.85 -14.29 -4.15
N ALA A 59 -6.88 -13.99 -4.99
CA ALA A 59 -6.88 -14.39 -6.40
C ALA A 59 -5.71 -15.33 -6.72
N ARG A 60 -5.12 -15.98 -5.70
CA ARG A 60 -3.91 -16.81 -5.84
C ARG A 60 -4.10 -18.00 -6.77
N ASP A 61 -5.29 -18.56 -6.82
CA ASP A 61 -5.61 -19.74 -7.64
C ASP A 61 -5.71 -19.40 -9.15
N LEU A 62 -5.73 -18.13 -9.51
CA LEU A 62 -5.83 -17.70 -10.90
C LEU A 62 -4.44 -17.38 -11.47
N SER A 63 -4.05 -18.07 -12.53
CA SER A 63 -2.79 -17.81 -13.23
C SER A 63 -2.89 -16.59 -14.15
N TYR A 64 -1.97 -15.63 -13.99
CA TYR A 64 -1.87 -14.46 -14.88
C TYR A 64 -1.67 -14.86 -16.34
N SER A 65 -0.85 -15.87 -16.60
CA SER A 65 -0.59 -16.37 -17.94
C SER A 65 -1.87 -16.93 -18.58
N TRP A 66 -2.63 -17.72 -17.82
CA TRP A 66 -3.91 -18.26 -18.30
C TRP A 66 -4.91 -17.15 -18.63
N THR A 67 -5.07 -16.17 -17.75
CA THR A 67 -6.01 -15.05 -17.98
C THR A 67 -5.58 -14.19 -19.17
N LEU A 68 -4.28 -13.97 -19.36
CA LEU A 68 -3.76 -13.25 -20.53
C LEU A 68 -4.04 -13.99 -21.84
N PHE A 69 -3.74 -15.30 -21.91
CA PHE A 69 -4.05 -16.10 -23.10
C PHE A 69 -5.55 -16.18 -23.38
N TYR A 70 -6.38 -16.26 -22.34
CA TYR A 70 -7.83 -16.21 -22.46
C TYR A 70 -8.30 -14.87 -23.08
N ILE A 71 -7.79 -13.73 -22.61
CA ILE A 71 -8.09 -12.40 -23.18
C ILE A 71 -7.70 -12.33 -24.66
N ILE A 72 -6.52 -12.83 -25.03
CA ILE A 72 -6.05 -12.83 -26.42
C ILE A 72 -6.94 -13.71 -27.30
N GLY A 73 -7.26 -14.93 -26.84
CA GLY A 73 -8.15 -15.85 -27.57
C GLY A 73 -9.56 -15.27 -27.75
N LEU A 74 -10.10 -14.64 -26.70
CA LEU A 74 -11.41 -13.98 -26.75
C LEU A 74 -11.41 -12.79 -27.71
N SER A 75 -10.32 -12.01 -27.75
CA SER A 75 -10.15 -10.92 -28.71
C SER A 75 -10.15 -11.42 -30.16
N PHE A 76 -9.43 -12.51 -30.46
CA PHE A 76 -9.46 -13.11 -31.80
C PHE A 76 -10.83 -13.70 -32.16
N THR A 77 -11.54 -14.28 -31.19
CA THR A 77 -12.88 -14.82 -31.39
C THR A 77 -13.88 -13.70 -31.68
N GLY A 78 -13.85 -12.60 -30.92
CA GLY A 78 -14.67 -11.42 -31.16
C GLY A 78 -14.40 -10.80 -32.53
N LEU A 79 -13.13 -10.68 -32.93
CA LEU A 79 -12.74 -10.19 -34.25
C LEU A 79 -13.26 -11.09 -35.38
N TYR A 80 -13.12 -12.41 -35.23
CA TYR A 80 -13.66 -13.37 -36.20
C TYR A 80 -15.17 -13.22 -36.37
N LEU A 81 -15.92 -13.18 -35.26
CA LEU A 81 -17.38 -13.03 -35.28
C LEU A 81 -17.82 -11.67 -35.88
N TYR A 82 -17.02 -10.62 -35.68
CA TYR A 82 -17.23 -9.33 -36.30
C TYR A 82 -17.07 -9.41 -37.82
N LEU A 83 -16.02 -10.08 -38.31
CA LEU A 83 -15.75 -10.25 -39.74
C LEU A 83 -16.82 -11.10 -40.43
N GLU A 84 -17.35 -12.13 -39.75
CA GLU A 84 -18.47 -12.95 -40.24
C GLU A 84 -19.84 -12.23 -40.19
N GLY A 85 -19.91 -11.00 -39.68
CA GLY A 85 -21.16 -10.24 -39.55
C GLY A 85 -22.10 -10.77 -38.46
N ALA A 86 -21.63 -11.66 -37.58
CA ALA A 86 -22.40 -12.26 -36.50
C ALA A 86 -22.59 -11.27 -35.34
N THR A 87 -23.54 -10.34 -35.50
CA THR A 87 -23.69 -9.16 -34.63
C THR A 87 -23.86 -9.52 -33.16
N VAL A 88 -24.74 -10.47 -32.87
CA VAL A 88 -24.99 -10.95 -31.50
C VAL A 88 -23.73 -11.59 -30.90
N GLY A 89 -22.99 -12.34 -31.71
CA GLY A 89 -21.80 -13.06 -31.27
C GLY A 89 -20.67 -12.11 -30.84
N TRP A 90 -20.32 -11.13 -31.66
CA TRP A 90 -19.22 -10.23 -31.31
C TRP A 90 -19.59 -9.26 -30.18
N ILE A 91 -20.86 -8.87 -30.04
CA ILE A 91 -21.33 -8.09 -28.87
C ILE A 91 -21.18 -8.91 -27.59
N SER A 92 -21.58 -10.19 -27.61
CA SER A 92 -21.39 -11.08 -26.46
C SER A 92 -19.93 -11.23 -26.08
N ALA A 93 -19.06 -11.42 -27.08
CA ALA A 93 -17.61 -11.51 -26.87
C ALA A 93 -17.04 -10.22 -26.25
N LEU A 94 -17.54 -9.05 -26.64
CA LEU A 94 -17.13 -7.77 -26.08
C LEU A 94 -17.52 -7.62 -24.60
N VAL A 95 -18.74 -8.04 -24.23
CA VAL A 95 -19.17 -8.04 -22.82
C VAL A 95 -18.29 -8.95 -21.98
N GLU A 96 -18.01 -10.16 -22.48
CA GLU A 96 -17.12 -11.12 -21.84
C GLU A 96 -15.69 -10.57 -21.71
N GLN A 97 -15.22 -9.84 -22.72
CA GLN A 97 -13.91 -9.20 -22.72
C GLN A 97 -13.79 -8.14 -21.62
N VAL A 98 -14.84 -7.35 -21.38
CA VAL A 98 -14.89 -6.38 -20.27
C VAL A 98 -14.85 -7.10 -18.92
N LEU A 99 -15.63 -8.17 -18.75
CA LEU A 99 -15.62 -8.96 -17.51
C LEU A 99 -14.25 -9.58 -17.25
N ALA A 100 -13.57 -10.08 -18.29
CA ALA A 100 -12.21 -10.60 -18.19
C ALA A 100 -11.22 -9.53 -17.69
N TRP A 101 -11.33 -8.29 -18.18
CA TRP A 101 -10.52 -7.18 -17.67
C TRP A 101 -10.83 -6.84 -16.21
N VAL A 102 -12.10 -6.86 -15.80
CA VAL A 102 -12.49 -6.68 -14.39
C VAL A 102 -11.85 -7.76 -13.51
N VAL A 103 -11.79 -9.01 -13.96
CA VAL A 103 -11.08 -10.09 -13.26
C VAL A 103 -9.59 -9.79 -13.11
N VAL A 104 -8.93 -9.34 -14.19
CA VAL A 104 -7.50 -8.98 -14.14
C VAL A 104 -7.24 -7.85 -13.17
N PHE A 105 -8.01 -6.75 -13.24
CA PHE A 105 -7.85 -5.63 -12.31
C PHE A 105 -8.16 -6.02 -10.87
N GLY A 106 -9.21 -6.82 -10.65
CA GLY A 106 -9.54 -7.36 -9.33
C GLY A 106 -8.40 -8.19 -8.76
N LYS A 107 -7.78 -9.03 -9.58
CA LYS A 107 -6.62 -9.84 -9.20
C LYS A 107 -5.40 -8.98 -8.88
N VAL A 108 -5.04 -8.01 -9.72
CA VAL A 108 -3.91 -7.10 -9.47
C VAL A 108 -4.12 -6.33 -8.16
N TYR A 109 -5.35 -5.85 -7.91
CA TYR A 109 -5.70 -5.16 -6.68
C TYR A 109 -5.55 -6.05 -5.44
N LEU A 110 -6.10 -7.27 -5.47
CA LEU A 110 -6.00 -8.21 -4.35
C LEU A 110 -4.56 -8.68 -4.10
N ASP A 111 -3.82 -9.01 -5.16
CA ASP A 111 -2.41 -9.43 -5.03
C ASP A 111 -1.52 -8.29 -4.51
N SER A 112 -1.83 -7.03 -4.84
CA SER A 112 -1.10 -5.87 -4.30
C SER A 112 -1.38 -5.66 -2.82
N ARG A 113 -2.63 -5.89 -2.38
CA ARG A 113 -2.99 -5.84 -0.97
C ARG A 113 -2.31 -6.95 -0.17
N ASP A 114 -2.33 -8.18 -0.66
CA ASP A 114 -1.64 -9.32 -0.03
C ASP A 114 -0.14 -9.05 0.19
N LYS A 115 0.52 -8.41 -0.78
CA LYS A 115 1.94 -8.03 -0.67
C LYS A 115 2.16 -7.01 0.45
N ASN A 116 1.31 -6.00 0.55
CA ASN A 116 1.40 -5.01 1.62
C ASN A 116 1.19 -5.65 2.99
N ASP A 117 0.15 -6.49 3.14
CA ASP A 117 -0.12 -7.22 4.39
C ASP A 117 1.06 -8.13 4.78
N SER A 118 1.70 -8.80 3.80
CA SER A 118 2.89 -9.62 4.05
C SER A 118 4.13 -8.79 4.43
N LEU A 119 4.31 -7.62 3.80
CA LEU A 119 5.42 -6.73 4.09
C LEU A 119 5.26 -6.12 5.48
N GLU A 120 4.04 -5.69 5.85
CA GLU A 120 3.73 -5.23 7.20
C GLU A 120 3.97 -6.33 8.24
N ALA A 121 3.59 -7.57 7.96
CA ALA A 121 3.86 -8.70 8.84
C ALA A 121 5.36 -9.00 8.98
N ASP A 122 6.14 -8.91 7.90
CA ASP A 122 7.58 -9.12 7.94
C ASP A 122 8.31 -7.97 8.65
N ILE A 123 7.87 -6.72 8.47
CA ILE A 123 8.34 -5.57 9.25
C ILE A 123 8.03 -5.79 10.73
N ALA A 124 6.81 -6.21 11.07
CA ALA A 124 6.40 -6.50 12.45
C ALA A 124 7.22 -7.63 13.09
N ARG A 125 7.69 -8.62 12.30
CA ARG A 125 8.58 -9.69 12.79
C ARG A 125 10.04 -9.26 12.95
N GLN A 126 10.51 -8.32 12.13
CA GLN A 126 11.88 -7.80 12.19
C GLN A 126 12.04 -6.72 13.26
N LEU A 127 10.95 -6.07 13.66
CA LEU A 127 10.95 -5.16 14.79
C LEU A 127 11.26 -5.94 16.07
N PRO A 128 12.24 -5.50 16.89
CA PRO A 128 12.53 -6.15 18.15
C PRO A 128 11.28 -6.13 19.06
N PRO A 129 11.09 -7.15 19.91
CA PRO A 129 9.93 -7.27 20.82
C PRO A 129 9.64 -6.03 21.67
N SER A 130 10.61 -5.14 21.89
CA SER A 130 10.41 -3.86 22.57
C SER A 130 9.70 -2.78 21.77
N VAL A 131 9.72 -2.87 20.43
CA VAL A 131 9.06 -1.91 19.52
C VAL A 131 7.74 -2.46 18.98
N ALA A 132 7.45 -3.76 19.21
CA ALA A 132 6.10 -4.28 19.07
C ALA A 132 5.22 -3.55 20.08
N VAL A 133 4.59 -2.45 19.65
CA VAL A 133 3.60 -1.66 20.38
C VAL A 133 2.75 -2.65 21.16
N GLN A 134 2.96 -2.64 22.46
CA GLN A 134 2.31 -3.56 23.36
C GLN A 134 0.80 -3.37 23.13
N ASP A 135 0.14 -4.38 22.55
CA ASP A 135 -1.30 -4.41 22.24
C ASP A 135 -2.19 -4.20 23.50
N SER A 136 -1.54 -4.03 24.67
CA SER A 136 -2.09 -3.55 25.93
C SER A 136 -2.57 -2.09 25.88
N GLN A 137 -2.16 -1.26 24.91
CA GLN A 137 -2.70 0.11 24.74
C GLN A 137 -3.94 0.20 23.84
N GLU A 138 -4.25 -0.81 23.02
CA GLU A 138 -5.48 -0.88 22.21
C GLU A 138 -6.77 -0.71 23.03
N PRO A 139 -6.94 -1.31 24.24
CA PRO A 139 -8.12 -1.05 25.07
C PRO A 139 -8.14 0.35 25.67
N MET A 140 -6.97 1.00 25.89
CA MET A 140 -6.91 2.37 26.42
C MET A 140 -7.23 3.39 25.33
N LEU A 141 -6.72 3.21 24.10
CA LEU A 141 -7.07 4.04 22.95
C LEU A 141 -8.53 3.87 22.51
N ARG A 142 -9.07 2.63 22.56
CA ARG A 142 -10.51 2.40 22.39
C ARG A 142 -11.34 3.05 23.51
N ARG A 143 -10.87 3.01 24.77
CA ARG A 143 -11.53 3.70 25.90
C ARG A 143 -11.44 5.20 25.78
N LEU A 144 -10.32 5.78 25.35
CA LEU A 144 -10.18 7.21 25.11
C LEU A 144 -11.07 7.67 23.94
N SER A 145 -11.19 6.89 22.86
CA SER A 145 -12.14 7.17 21.78
C SER A 145 -13.61 7.11 22.25
N LYS A 146 -13.95 6.17 23.15
CA LYS A 146 -15.28 6.03 23.75
C LYS A 146 -15.59 7.10 24.80
N SER A 147 -14.61 7.50 25.60
CA SER A 147 -14.74 8.51 26.65
C SER A 147 -14.78 9.93 26.08
N TYR A 148 -14.10 10.20 24.96
CA TYR A 148 -14.24 11.46 24.22
C TYR A 148 -15.58 11.60 23.49
N SER A 149 -16.33 10.50 23.30
CA SER A 149 -17.61 10.50 22.61
C SER A 149 -18.83 10.76 23.52
N MET A 150 -18.67 10.93 24.84
CA MET A 150 -19.83 10.87 25.75
C MET A 150 -20.08 12.06 26.68
N GLN A 151 -19.20 13.04 26.87
CA GLN A 151 -19.52 14.15 27.78
C GLN A 151 -19.06 15.52 27.25
N HIS A 152 -20.06 16.28 26.80
CA HIS A 152 -20.05 17.71 26.49
C HIS A 152 -18.95 18.20 25.53
N ALA A 153 -19.18 17.98 24.23
CA ALA A 153 -18.50 18.70 23.17
C ALA A 153 -19.00 20.16 23.11
N PRO A 154 -18.18 21.19 23.46
CA PRO A 154 -18.21 22.39 22.64
C PRO A 154 -17.80 21.96 21.22
N THR A 155 -18.52 22.47 20.24
CA THR A 155 -18.38 22.15 18.82
C THR A 155 -16.97 22.47 18.32
N VAL A 156 -16.00 21.59 18.57
CA VAL A 156 -14.77 21.53 17.79
C VAL A 156 -15.19 20.79 16.52
N PRO A 157 -15.10 21.42 15.33
CA PRO A 157 -15.44 20.74 14.09
C PRO A 157 -14.51 19.53 13.97
N LEU A 158 -15.08 18.34 14.15
CA LEU A 158 -14.49 17.09 13.66
C LEU A 158 -14.18 17.34 12.19
N LEU A 159 -12.89 17.27 11.85
CA LEU A 159 -12.40 17.45 10.50
C LEU A 159 -13.14 16.45 9.62
N ALA A 160 -14.15 16.94 8.90
CA ALA A 160 -14.93 16.15 7.99
C ALA A 160 -13.95 15.49 7.01
N LYS A 161 -14.20 14.21 6.70
CA LYS A 161 -13.45 13.46 5.69
C LYS A 161 -13.71 14.13 4.34
N GLY A 162 -12.93 15.17 4.05
CA GLY A 162 -12.93 15.88 2.77
C GLY A 162 -12.44 14.96 1.66
N PRO A 163 -12.74 15.30 0.39
CA PRO A 163 -12.28 14.54 -0.76
C PRO A 163 -10.76 14.31 -0.69
N ALA A 164 -10.34 13.10 -1.04
CA ALA A 164 -9.01 12.51 -0.82
C ALA A 164 -7.84 13.18 -1.61
N GLN A 165 -7.71 14.50 -1.53
CA GLN A 165 -6.66 15.29 -2.18
C GLN A 165 -5.76 16.04 -1.19
N HIS A 166 -5.91 15.82 0.12
CA HIS A 166 -5.04 16.45 1.10
C HIS A 166 -3.82 15.57 1.32
N GLY A 167 -2.73 15.87 0.61
CA GLY A 167 -1.42 15.34 0.97
C GLY A 167 -1.07 15.70 2.42
N ALA A 168 -0.11 15.00 3.00
CA ALA A 168 0.55 15.45 4.22
C ALA A 168 2.00 15.81 3.88
N CYS A 169 2.51 16.90 4.45
CA CYS A 169 3.91 17.25 4.34
C CYS A 169 4.64 16.54 5.47
N HIS A 170 5.38 15.49 5.15
CA HIS A 170 6.12 14.70 6.11
C HIS A 170 7.61 14.87 5.87
N LEU A 171 8.29 15.36 6.90
CA LEU A 171 9.73 15.59 6.91
C LEU A 171 10.38 14.66 7.94
N LEU A 172 11.39 13.92 7.48
CA LEU A 172 12.25 13.09 8.33
C LEU A 172 13.65 13.72 8.37
N ILE A 173 14.24 13.77 9.55
CA ILE A 173 15.59 14.28 9.80
C ILE A 173 16.30 13.31 10.75
N ASP A 174 17.41 12.73 10.29
CA ASP A 174 18.20 11.77 11.07
C ASP A 174 19.55 12.39 11.46
N TYR A 175 19.93 12.17 12.71
CA TYR A 175 21.20 12.60 13.26
C TYR A 175 21.94 11.45 13.95
N ILE A 176 23.26 11.46 13.85
CA ILE A 176 24.15 10.57 14.61
C ILE A 176 24.99 11.41 15.55
N LEU A 177 25.20 10.93 16.77
CA LEU A 177 26.13 11.54 17.71
C LEU A 177 27.52 10.93 17.53
N GLY A 178 28.51 11.77 17.22
CA GLY A 178 29.86 11.31 16.87
C GLY A 178 30.70 10.83 18.07
N ASP A 179 30.46 11.36 19.27
CA ASP A 179 31.20 11.01 20.47
C ASP A 179 30.25 10.62 21.61
N LYS A 180 30.41 9.41 22.13
CA LYS A 180 29.58 8.86 23.21
C LYS A 180 30.08 9.26 24.59
N ASP A 181 31.34 9.66 24.72
CA ASP A 181 32.00 9.82 26.03
C ASP A 181 31.66 11.16 26.72
N GLY A 182 30.85 12.01 26.08
CA GLY A 182 30.42 13.32 26.61
C GLY A 182 28.91 13.55 26.58
N LEU A 183 28.11 12.49 26.47
CA LEU A 183 26.66 12.60 26.40
C LEU A 183 26.07 13.06 27.75
N PRO A 184 25.13 14.02 27.74
CA PRO A 184 24.24 14.23 28.88
C PRO A 184 23.53 12.93 29.21
N GLU A 185 23.19 12.71 30.49
CA GLU A 185 22.30 11.60 30.85
C GLU A 185 21.00 11.69 30.01
N ASP A 186 20.39 10.55 29.66
CA ASP A 186 19.24 10.51 28.74
C ASP A 186 18.10 11.46 29.18
N GLY A 187 17.94 11.68 30.49
CA GLY A 187 17.01 12.66 31.05
C GLY A 187 17.31 14.10 30.60
N ASP A 188 18.56 14.54 30.66
CA ASP A 188 18.97 15.87 30.25
C ASP A 188 18.85 16.06 28.74
N LEU A 189 19.22 15.04 27.95
CA LEU A 189 19.09 15.07 26.51
C LEU A 189 17.62 15.23 26.09
N SER A 190 16.70 14.48 26.70
CA SER A 190 15.27 14.58 26.40
C SER A 190 14.72 15.98 26.67
N GLN A 191 15.16 16.64 27.76
CA GLN A 191 14.74 18.00 28.11
C GLN A 191 15.33 19.04 27.15
N GLN A 192 16.58 18.87 26.72
CA GLN A 192 17.21 19.74 25.72
C GLN A 192 16.48 19.65 24.38
N ILE A 193 16.20 18.43 23.89
CA ILE A 193 15.44 18.22 22.66
C ILE A 193 14.02 18.79 22.79
N LEU A 194 13.34 18.53 23.90
CA LEU A 194 12.00 19.07 24.15
C LEU A 194 12.01 20.61 24.15
N THR A 195 13.02 21.22 24.76
CA THR A 195 13.20 22.68 24.78
C THR A 195 13.44 23.21 23.37
N ALA A 196 14.35 22.59 22.60
CA ALA A 196 14.62 22.95 21.21
C ALA A 196 13.35 22.87 20.33
N VAL A 197 12.53 21.81 20.49
CA VAL A 197 11.24 21.65 19.80
C VAL A 197 10.27 22.76 20.19
N GLN A 198 10.14 23.07 21.48
CA GLN A 198 9.23 24.11 21.96
C GLN A 198 9.61 25.49 21.44
N GLU A 199 10.89 25.81 21.46
CA GLU A 199 11.40 27.08 20.95
C GLU A 199 11.25 27.17 19.44
N ALA A 200 11.51 26.08 18.70
CA ALA A 200 11.35 26.04 17.25
C ALA A 200 9.88 26.25 16.84
N VAL A 201 8.94 25.61 17.54
CA VAL A 201 7.50 25.81 17.30
C VAL A 201 7.08 27.24 17.62
N THR A 202 7.61 27.82 18.70
CA THR A 202 7.33 29.21 19.09
C THR A 202 7.89 30.21 18.07
N GLU A 203 9.14 30.02 17.62
CA GLU A 203 9.83 30.90 16.66
C GLU A 203 9.16 30.88 15.27
N THR A 204 8.71 29.70 14.83
CA THR A 204 8.01 29.57 13.54
C THR A 204 6.60 30.12 13.55
N LYS A 205 6.09 30.55 14.71
CA LYS A 205 4.68 30.90 14.92
C LYS A 205 3.73 29.77 14.47
N SER A 206 4.24 28.54 14.44
CA SER A 206 3.42 27.36 14.22
C SER A 206 2.47 27.23 15.40
N SER A 207 1.26 26.74 15.15
CA SER A 207 0.18 26.71 16.14
C SER A 207 0.65 26.23 17.53
N ARG A 208 0.12 26.85 18.59
CA ARG A 208 0.51 26.56 19.99
C ARG A 208 0.47 25.05 20.24
N LEU A 209 1.57 24.49 20.77
CA LEU A 209 1.64 23.10 21.20
C LEU A 209 0.51 22.80 22.18
N ARG A 210 -0.29 21.79 21.85
CA ARG A 210 -1.45 21.37 22.65
C ARG A 210 -1.11 20.25 23.61
N PHE A 211 -0.21 19.36 23.21
CA PHE A 211 0.16 18.18 23.97
C PHE A 211 1.64 17.88 23.80
N LYS A 212 2.27 17.42 24.88
CA LYS A 212 3.67 17.01 24.95
C LYS A 212 3.75 15.77 25.82
N HIS A 213 4.42 14.73 25.33
CA HIS A 213 4.68 13.52 26.08
C HIS A 213 6.10 13.05 25.79
N VAL A 214 6.77 12.56 26.82
CA VAL A 214 8.08 11.93 26.72
C VAL A 214 7.95 10.60 27.44
N GLU A 215 8.27 9.52 26.74
CA GLU A 215 8.31 8.17 27.26
C GLU A 215 9.74 7.66 27.18
N PHE A 216 10.30 7.25 28.30
CA PHE A 216 11.62 6.63 28.35
C PHE A 216 11.46 5.12 28.24
N PHE A 217 12.36 4.50 27.50
CA PHE A 217 12.45 3.04 27.42
C PHE A 217 13.84 2.60 27.86
N GLU A 218 13.86 1.62 28.75
CA GLU A 218 15.08 1.00 29.27
C GLU A 218 15.23 -0.40 28.67
N PRO A 219 16.46 -0.89 28.43
CA PRO A 219 16.68 -2.25 28.02
C PRO A 219 16.13 -3.22 29.07
N THR A 220 15.40 -4.23 28.61
CA THR A 220 14.94 -5.30 29.50
C THR A 220 16.09 -6.28 29.79
N GLU A 221 16.08 -6.92 30.96
CA GLU A 221 17.08 -7.97 31.29
C GLU A 221 17.12 -9.09 30.23
N SER A 222 15.99 -9.37 29.57
CA SER A 222 15.87 -10.36 28.51
C SER A 222 16.49 -9.94 27.18
N GLU A 223 16.69 -8.64 26.95
CA GLU A 223 17.16 -8.07 25.68
C GLU A 223 18.19 -6.96 25.94
N PRO A 224 19.39 -7.31 26.46
CA PRO A 224 20.41 -6.33 26.85
C PRO A 224 20.97 -5.53 25.68
N ASP A 225 20.78 -6.01 24.45
CA ASP A 225 21.19 -5.33 23.22
C ASP A 225 20.23 -4.20 22.81
N GLN A 226 19.09 -4.04 23.49
CA GLN A 226 18.19 -2.93 23.21
C GLN A 226 18.76 -1.61 23.70
N SER A 227 18.62 -0.59 22.85
CA SER A 227 19.00 0.76 23.22
C SER A 227 18.09 1.28 24.32
N ALA A 228 18.68 1.78 25.40
CA ALA A 228 17.99 2.78 26.21
C ALA A 228 17.67 4.01 25.35
N GLY A 229 16.66 4.76 25.72
CA GLY A 229 16.32 5.96 24.97
C GLY A 229 15.00 6.56 25.40
N PHE A 230 14.48 7.41 24.52
CA PHE A 230 13.16 8.00 24.73
C PHE A 230 12.46 8.27 23.40
N SER A 231 11.14 8.29 23.47
CA SER A 231 10.26 8.81 22.43
C SER A 231 9.57 10.06 22.94
N LEU A 232 9.65 11.13 22.16
CA LEU A 232 9.03 12.41 22.43
C LEU A 232 7.98 12.69 21.37
N VAL A 233 6.79 13.06 21.81
CA VAL A 233 5.69 13.47 20.92
C VAL A 233 5.19 14.85 21.34
N ALA A 234 5.22 15.80 20.41
CA ALA A 234 4.66 17.13 20.57
C ALA A 234 3.59 17.37 19.49
N ILE A 235 2.34 17.56 19.91
CA ILE A 235 1.19 17.74 19.00
C ILE A 235 0.82 19.21 18.93
N SER A 236 0.74 19.73 17.71
CA SER A 236 0.21 21.06 17.37
C SER A 236 -1.20 20.94 16.80
N GLY A 237 -1.89 22.06 16.57
CA GLY A 237 -3.23 22.02 15.98
C GLY A 237 -3.26 21.47 14.54
N GLU A 238 -2.13 21.49 13.85
CA GLU A 238 -2.03 21.30 12.39
C GLU A 238 -1.07 20.18 12.00
N GLY A 239 -0.53 19.45 12.99
CA GLY A 239 0.56 18.52 12.79
C GLY A 239 1.17 18.00 14.10
N HIS A 240 2.20 17.18 13.99
CA HIS A 240 2.97 16.70 15.14
C HIS A 240 4.46 16.67 14.84
N VAL A 241 5.25 16.74 15.91
CA VAL A 241 6.68 16.53 15.93
C VAL A 241 6.93 15.30 16.80
N THR A 242 7.58 14.29 16.25
CA THR A 242 8.12 13.18 17.05
C THR A 242 9.64 13.22 17.01
N ALA A 243 10.27 12.84 18.12
CA ALA A 243 11.70 12.65 18.21
C ALA A 243 11.99 11.36 18.98
N ASP A 244 12.73 10.46 18.34
CA ASP A 244 13.06 9.14 18.88
C ASP A 244 14.59 9.04 19.02
N TRP A 245 15.06 8.81 20.24
CA TRP A 245 16.48 8.69 20.58
C TRP A 245 16.84 7.26 20.91
N TYR A 246 17.91 6.75 20.29
CA TYR A 246 18.43 5.40 20.50
C TYR A 246 19.89 5.48 20.97
N SER A 247 20.12 5.42 22.29
CA SER A 247 21.41 5.72 22.91
C SER A 247 22.55 4.79 22.44
N VAL A 248 22.26 3.49 22.28
CA VAL A 248 23.24 2.49 21.81
C VAL A 248 23.75 2.82 20.41
N HIS A 249 22.92 3.38 19.55
CA HIS A 249 23.31 3.77 18.20
C HIS A 249 23.74 5.24 18.09
N GLY A 250 23.55 6.03 19.15
CA GLY A 250 23.71 7.48 19.09
C GLY A 250 22.80 8.12 18.03
N LEU A 251 21.64 7.51 17.74
CA LEU A 251 20.76 7.92 16.64
C LEU A 251 19.60 8.74 17.20
N LEU A 252 19.42 9.94 16.67
CA LEU A 252 18.24 10.77 16.90
C LEU A 252 17.46 10.90 15.59
N SER A 253 16.24 10.35 15.56
CA SER A 253 15.31 10.49 14.44
C SER A 253 14.23 11.50 14.78
N ILE A 254 13.99 12.46 13.89
CA ILE A 254 12.94 13.48 14.07
C ILE A 254 11.99 13.45 12.88
N SER A 255 10.70 13.36 13.18
CA SER A 255 9.62 13.39 12.20
C SER A 255 8.72 14.60 12.43
N LEU A 256 8.58 15.43 11.40
CA LEU A 256 7.66 16.56 11.38
C LEU A 256 6.54 16.27 10.38
N LEU A 257 5.30 16.20 10.86
CA LEU A 257 4.13 16.03 10.02
C LEU A 257 3.23 17.25 10.11
N SER A 258 2.78 17.76 8.95
CA SER A 258 1.69 18.73 8.87
C SER A 258 0.74 18.45 7.71
N SER A 259 -0.45 19.07 7.74
CA SER A 259 -1.40 19.05 6.61
C SER A 259 -0.83 19.75 5.37
N CYS A 260 -1.03 19.23 4.13
CA CYS A 260 -0.56 19.86 2.88
C CYS A 260 -1.36 21.09 2.43
N GLN A 261 -1.71 22.02 3.31
CA GLN A 261 -1.93 23.38 2.80
C GLN A 261 -0.55 23.96 2.44
N GLU A 262 -0.40 24.64 1.30
CA GLU A 262 0.91 25.14 0.84
C GLU A 262 1.63 25.98 1.91
N HIS A 263 0.88 26.82 2.64
CA HIS A 263 1.40 27.58 3.77
C HIS A 263 1.94 26.69 4.91
N LEU A 264 1.28 25.56 5.19
CA LEU A 264 1.70 24.61 6.21
C LEU A 264 2.95 23.85 5.80
N ALA A 265 3.07 23.45 4.53
CA ALA A 265 4.27 22.82 4.01
C ALA A 265 5.50 23.75 4.16
N ALA A 266 5.36 25.03 3.81
CA ALA A 266 6.41 26.02 4.03
C ALA A 266 6.74 26.21 5.52
N THR A 267 5.73 26.19 6.38
CA THR A 267 5.90 26.27 7.85
C THR A 267 6.66 25.06 8.39
N THR A 268 6.36 23.85 7.91
CA THR A 268 7.05 22.61 8.31
C THR A 268 8.50 22.59 7.86
N LYS A 269 8.81 23.07 6.65
CA LYS A 269 10.20 23.23 6.22
C LYS A 269 10.95 24.21 7.09
N ARG A 270 10.37 25.39 7.33
CA ARG A 270 10.94 26.40 8.23
C ARG A 270 11.14 25.86 9.65
N LEU A 271 10.20 25.05 10.16
CA LEU A 271 10.31 24.38 11.45
C LEU A 271 11.48 23.42 11.48
N GLY A 272 11.67 22.61 10.43
CA GLY A 272 12.83 21.73 10.28
C GLY A 272 14.16 22.48 10.33
N VAL A 273 14.27 23.62 9.61
CA VAL A 273 15.48 24.45 9.60
C VAL A 273 15.76 25.08 10.97
N VAL A 274 14.74 25.66 11.61
CA VAL A 274 14.90 26.27 12.95
C VAL A 274 15.25 25.21 13.99
N LEU A 275 14.58 24.06 13.95
CA LEU A 275 14.84 22.95 14.86
C LEU A 275 16.26 22.42 14.68
N HIS A 276 16.71 22.20 13.44
CA HIS A 276 18.08 21.80 13.14
C HIS A 276 19.11 22.76 13.74
N ARG A 277 18.92 24.06 13.52
CA ARG A 277 19.82 25.10 14.05
C ARG A 277 19.90 25.07 15.58
N LYS A 278 18.75 24.92 16.25
CA LYS A 278 18.67 24.85 17.71
C LYS A 278 19.34 23.58 18.24
N LEU A 279 19.05 22.43 17.64
CA LEU A 279 19.70 21.17 18.03
C LEU A 279 21.21 21.23 17.86
N ARG A 280 21.73 21.82 16.78
CA ARG A 280 23.18 22.00 16.60
C ARG A 280 23.82 22.98 17.59
N ALA A 281 23.06 23.96 18.08
CA ALA A 281 23.53 24.91 19.09
C ALA A 281 23.61 24.26 20.48
N GLU A 282 22.60 23.46 20.85
CA GLU A 282 22.54 22.76 22.14
C GLU A 282 23.42 21.49 22.15
N LEU A 283 23.50 20.78 21.02
CA LEU A 283 24.18 19.51 20.84
C LEU A 283 25.20 19.61 19.69
N PRO A 284 26.38 20.23 19.91
CA PRO A 284 27.36 20.44 18.86
C PRO A 284 27.97 19.12 18.32
N SER A 285 27.92 18.04 19.09
CA SER A 285 28.34 16.68 18.70
C SER A 285 27.34 15.96 17.78
N LEU A 286 26.18 16.55 17.52
CA LEU A 286 25.12 15.99 16.69
C LEU A 286 25.43 16.18 15.20
N GLU A 287 25.80 15.12 14.51
CA GLU A 287 26.08 15.12 13.08
C GLU A 287 24.81 14.84 12.28
N PHE A 288 24.58 15.64 11.25
CA PHE A 288 23.45 15.47 10.34
C PHE A 288 23.75 14.34 9.35
N VAL A 289 22.84 13.36 9.26
CA VAL A 289 23.02 12.19 8.39
C VAL A 289 22.17 12.32 7.14
N LYS A 290 20.87 12.56 7.33
CA LYS A 290 19.90 12.49 6.25
C LYS A 290 18.69 13.36 6.55
N ALA A 291 18.13 13.95 5.50
CA ALA A 291 16.79 14.51 5.52
C ALA A 291 16.01 14.06 4.28
N SER A 292 14.69 14.27 4.31
CA SER A 292 13.87 14.27 3.10
C SER A 292 14.49 15.19 2.04
N THR A 293 14.46 14.77 0.77
CA THR A 293 15.06 15.50 -0.37
C THR A 293 14.57 16.95 -0.47
N GLN A 294 13.38 17.23 0.05
CA GLN A 294 12.79 18.57 0.06
C GLN A 294 13.48 19.57 0.98
N LEU A 295 14.37 19.14 1.87
CA LEU A 295 15.01 19.98 2.90
C LEU A 295 16.54 19.99 2.85
N ILE A 296 17.18 19.05 2.11
CA ILE A 296 18.64 18.92 2.09
C ILE A 296 19.32 20.25 1.67
N ALA A 297 18.80 20.92 0.65
CA ALA A 297 19.36 22.19 0.17
C ALA A 297 19.22 23.33 1.19
N GLU A 298 18.17 23.32 2.02
CA GLU A 298 17.93 24.35 3.04
C GLU A 298 18.74 24.10 4.32
N LEU A 299 19.05 22.85 4.64
CA LEU A 299 19.89 22.50 5.80
C LEU A 299 21.38 22.70 5.56
N GLN A 300 21.81 22.64 4.29
CA GLN A 300 23.22 22.82 3.91
C GLN A 300 23.63 24.30 3.74
N ALA A 301 22.66 25.22 3.72
CA ALA A 301 22.86 26.66 3.53
C ALA A 301 23.01 27.38 4.89
#